data_AF-A0A352PXY5-F1
#
_entry.id   AF-A0A352PXY5-F1
#
_cell.length_a   1.000
_cell.length_b   1.000
_cell.length_c   1.000
_cell.angle_alpha   90.00
_cell.angle_beta   90.00
_cell.angle_gamma   90.00
#
_symmetry.space_group_name_H-M   'P 1'
#
loop_
_entity.id
_entity.type
_entity.pdbx_description
1 polymer ?
#
loop_
_entity_poly.entity_id
_entity_poly.type
_entity_poly.pdbx_seq_one_letter_code
_entity_poly.pdbx_strand_id
1 'polypeptide(L)' 'FSAEKILPKDFERLQQIVLGSGGIDRTIGLAMDHVQRAKDVLDAFAASPTREVMLDIADYVILRRI' A
#
# COMPACT_ATOMS: atom_id res chain seq x y z
N PHE A 1 -24.21 -19.76 -14.01
CA PHE A 1 -23.47 -18.55 -13.62
C PHE A 1 -23.10 -17.81 -14.89
N SER A 2 -23.89 -16.80 -15.27
CA SER A 2 -23.53 -15.95 -16.40
C SER A 2 -22.45 -14.99 -15.90
N ALA A 3 -21.24 -15.04 -16.47
CA ALA A 3 -20.26 -14.00 -16.22
C ALA A 3 -20.75 -12.75 -16.96
N GLU A 4 -21.44 -11.86 -16.26
CA GLU A 4 -21.78 -10.55 -16.82
C GLU A 4 -20.48 -9.87 -17.27
N LYS A 5 -20.45 -9.53 -18.56
CA LYS A 5 -19.28 -8.93 -19.19
C LYS A 5 -19.24 -7.47 -18.73
N ILE A 6 -18.27 -7.12 -17.88
CA ILE A 6 -18.08 -5.73 -17.45
C ILE A 6 -17.72 -4.90 -18.68
N LEU A 7 -18.55 -3.91 -19.02
CA LEU A 7 -18.25 -2.99 -20.11
C LEU A 7 -17.17 -2.01 -19.64
N PRO A 8 -16.28 -1.53 -20.54
CA PRO A 8 -15.25 -0.55 -20.18
C PRO A 8 -15.81 0.69 -19.47
N LYS A 9 -16.99 1.16 -19.89
CA LYS A 9 -17.67 2.33 -19.29
C LYS A 9 -18.12 2.10 -17.84
N ASP A 10 -18.53 0.87 -17.51
CA ASP A 10 -18.94 0.51 -16.15
C ASP A 10 -17.71 0.47 -15.23
N PHE A 11 -16.58 0.00 -15.76
CA PHE A 11 -15.31 0.00 -15.06
C PHE A 11 -14.76 1.42 -14.82
N GLU A 12 -14.82 2.29 -15.82
CA GLU A 12 -14.44 3.71 -15.69
C GLU A 12 -15.29 4.42 -14.64
N ARG A 13 -16.61 4.18 -14.65
CA ARG A 13 -17.52 4.73 -13.64
C ARG A 13 -17.18 4.22 -12.23
N LEU A 14 -16.88 2.93 -12.10
CA LEU A 14 -16.43 2.35 -10.83
C LEU A 14 -15.13 3.01 -10.35
N GLN A 15 -14.15 3.20 -11.23
CA GLN A 15 -12.91 3.90 -10.86
C GLN A 15 -13.18 5.31 -10.34
N GLN A 16 -14.06 6.08 -10.98
CA GLN A 16 -14.39 7.42 -10.49
C GLN A 16 -15.05 7.40 -9.12
N ILE A 17 -15.92 6.42 -8.84
CA ILE A 17 -16.52 6.24 -7.51
C ILE A 17 -15.41 5.93 -6.48
N VAL A 18 -14.48 5.03 -6.81
CA VAL A 18 -13.36 4.68 -5.93
C VAL A 18 -12.46 5.90 -5.68
N LEU A 19 -12.09 6.64 -6.73
CA LEU A 19 -11.28 7.86 -6.63
C LEU A 19 -11.98 8.94 -5.79
N GLY A 20 -13.28 9.15 -5.96
CA GLY A 20 -14.07 10.13 -5.22
C GLY A 20 -14.42 9.73 -3.78
N SER A 21 -14.19 8.47 -3.39
CA SER A 21 -14.55 7.96 -2.06
C SER A 21 -13.54 8.31 -0.95
N GLY A 22 -12.35 8.82 -1.30
CA GLY A 22 -11.22 8.95 -0.38
C GLY A 22 -10.59 7.61 0.03
N GLY A 23 -11.05 6.49 -0.54
CA GLY A 23 -10.54 5.15 -0.21
C GLY A 23 -9.07 4.95 -0.57
N ILE A 24 -8.56 5.67 -1.57
CA ILE A 24 -7.15 5.64 -1.96
C ILE A 24 -6.28 6.26 -0.88
N ASP A 25 -6.58 7.49 -0.45
CA ASP A 25 -5.83 8.18 0.61
C ASP A 25 -5.84 7.40 1.91
N ARG A 26 -7.01 6.85 2.29
CA ARG A 26 -7.13 5.97 3.46
C ARG A 26 -6.26 4.73 3.33
N THR A 27 -6.21 4.11 2.16
CA THR A 27 -5.39 2.91 1.92
C THR A 27 -3.90 3.24 1.98
N ILE A 28 -3.49 4.38 1.43
CA ILE A 28 -2.10 4.87 1.52
C ILE A 28 -1.73 5.10 2.99
N GLY A 29 -2.57 5.79 3.76
CA GLY A 29 -2.34 6.02 5.19
C GLY A 29 -2.17 4.72 5.97
N LEU A 30 -3.07 3.74 5.76
CA LEU A 30 -2.94 2.42 6.39
C LEU A 30 -1.64 1.71 5.99
N ALA A 31 -1.24 1.78 4.72
CA ALA A 31 0.00 1.19 4.25
C ALA A 31 1.22 1.82 4.94
N MET A 32 1.23 3.15 5.12
CA MET A 32 2.26 3.87 5.87
C MET A 32 2.28 3.44 7.35
N ASP A 33 1.12 3.32 8.00
CA ASP A 33 1.01 2.85 9.40
C ASP A 33 1.54 1.42 9.57
N HIS A 34 1.33 0.55 8.59
CA HIS A 34 1.87 -0.80 8.60
C HIS A 34 3.41 -0.81 8.46
N VAL A 35 3.96 0.02 7.57
CA VAL A 35 5.41 0.17 7.42
C VAL A 35 6.04 0.73 8.68
N GLN A 36 5.45 1.77 9.28
CA GLN A 36 5.96 2.34 10.51
C GLN A 36 6.02 1.29 11.63
N ARG A 37 4.94 0.54 11.84
CA ARG A 37 4.93 -0.56 12.83
C ARG A 37 5.99 -1.63 12.55
N ALA A 38 6.25 -1.95 11.28
CA ALA A 38 7.30 -2.90 10.93
C ALA A 38 8.69 -2.35 11.32
N LYS A 39 8.94 -1.06 11.10
CA LYS A 39 10.18 -0.39 11.52
C LYS A 39 10.33 -0.34 13.04
N ASP A 40 9.26 -0.04 13.76
CA ASP A 40 9.27 -0.02 15.23
C ASP A 40 9.66 -1.39 15.82
N VAL A 41 9.25 -2.50 15.18
CA VAL A 41 9.69 -3.85 15.57
C VAL A 41 11.17 -4.07 15.28
N LEU A 42 11.70 -3.51 14.18
CA LEU A 42 13.11 -3.61 13.83
C LEU A 42 14.02 -2.86 14.81
N ASP A 43 13.51 -1.88 15.57
CA ASP A 43 14.28 -1.14 16.58
C ASP A 43 14.68 -1.98 17.79
N ALA A 44 14.00 -3.11 18.04
CA ALA A 44 14.40 -4.06 19.08
C ALA A 44 15.70 -4.81 18.74
N PHE A 45 16.14 -4.79 17.48
CA PHE A 45 17.33 -5.50 17.02
C PHE A 45 18.55 -4.58 17.01
N ALA A 46 19.71 -5.12 17.37
CA ALA A 46 20.97 -4.39 17.26
C ALA A 46 21.24 -3.98 15.80
N ALA A 47 21.93 -2.85 15.65
CA ALA A 47 22.38 -2.38 14.35
C ALA A 47 23.20 -3.47 13.65
N SER A 48 22.77 -3.82 12.43
CA SER A 48 23.39 -4.85 11.60
C SER A 48 23.01 -4.63 10.14
N PRO A 49 23.82 -5.12 9.19
CA PRO A 49 23.49 -5.02 7.77
C PRO A 49 22.12 -5.62 7.43
N THR A 50 21.72 -6.68 8.13
CA THR A 50 20.40 -7.30 7.94
C THR A 50 19.27 -6.38 8.40
N ARG A 51 19.42 -5.70 9.55
CA ARG A 51 18.43 -4.72 10.02
C ARG A 51 18.30 -3.57 9.03
N GLU A 52 19.41 -3.07 8.49
CA GLU A 52 19.42 -2.01 7.48
C GLU A 52 18.69 -2.42 6.20
N VAL A 53 18.99 -3.60 5.65
CA VAL A 53 18.29 -4.12 4.46
C VAL A 53 16.78 -4.26 4.71
N MET A 54 16.35 -4.66 5.90
CA MET A 54 14.92 -4.77 6.22
C MET A 54 14.24 -3.40 6.31
N LEU A 55 14.93 -2.38 6.82
CA LEU A 55 14.45 -1.00 6.81
C LEU A 55 14.32 -0.48 5.38
N ASP A 56 15.34 -0.72 4.54
CA ASP A 56 15.33 -0.34 3.12
C ASP A 56 14.18 -1.00 2.35
N ILE A 57 13.91 -2.29 2.60
CA ILE A 57 12.76 -2.98 2.02
C ILE A 57 11.45 -2.33 2.48
N ALA A 58 11.31 -2.03 3.76
CA ALA A 58 10.10 -1.41 4.30
C ALA A 58 9.82 -0.03 3.66
N ASP A 59 10.87 0.76 3.43
CA ASP A 59 10.78 2.04 2.70
C ASP A 59 10.46 1.85 1.22
N TYR A 60 11.14 0.92 0.56
CA TYR A 60 10.95 0.66 -0.87
C TYR A 60 9.50 0.30 -1.23
N VAL A 61 8.84 -0.51 -0.41
CA VAL A 61 7.49 -1.02 -0.69
C VAL A 61 6.45 0.11 -0.83
N ILE A 62 6.62 1.23 -0.11
CA ILE A 62 5.74 2.40 -0.18
C ILE A 62 6.19 3.37 -1.28
N LEU A 63 7.50 3.60 -1.39
CA LEU A 63 8.06 4.59 -2.32
C LEU A 63 8.02 4.15 -3.79
N ARG A 64 7.78 2.85 -4.08
CA ARG A 64 7.82 2.29 -5.44
C ARG A 64 6.87 2.94 -6.44
N ARG A 65 5.84 3.68 -5.99
CA ARG A 65 4.78 4.23 -6.85
C ARG A 65 4.41 5.70 -6.58
N ILE A 66 5.14 6.39 -5.70
CA ILE A 66 5.00 7.84 -5.53
C ILE A 66 5.80 8.55 -6.62
#